data_AF-A0A535BR73-F1
#
_entry.id   AF-A0A535BR73-F1
#
_cell.length_a   1.000
_cell.length_b   1.000
_cell.length_c   1.000
_cell.angle_alpha   90.00
_cell.angle_beta   90.00
_cell.angle_gamma   90.00
#
_symmetry.space_group_name_H-M   'P 1'
#
loop_
_entity.id
_entity.type
_entity.pdbx_description
1 polymer ?
#
loop_
_entity_poly.entity_id
_entity_poly.type
_entity_poly.pdbx_seq_one_letter_code
_entity_poly.pdbx_strand_id
1 'polypeptide(L)'
;MRYVSPSGRLVGPEAAFNTGMSRREQLWDRARESVAGGRFWTALLVLLLTVTVARSTSTVQWVDGIDVIIYIAVLGAVLLGALALSRIREPIGLGIGLVLAPVAAVIGAWPLIHARHPTDSVGPQLVGVWWERVSDGSAALDPSFYLFLICLLMWITGAWLAWCVLRWSKPMLGLIPGAAAFATNLLNWPQDQNGYTLAMLVLTLALLLWTNYTGSIANASRANVKLTGDARWDFWESGLVAMAAL
;
A
#
# COMPACT_ATOMS: atom_id res chain seq x y z
N MET A 1 -46.85 -19.27 -2.46
CA MET A 1 -46.31 -20.22 -3.46
C MET A 1 -45.56 -19.41 -4.52
N ARG A 2 -44.24 -19.59 -4.66
CA ARG A 2 -43.44 -18.89 -5.68
C ARG A 2 -43.44 -19.71 -6.96
N TYR A 3 -43.89 -19.13 -8.06
CA TYR A 3 -43.85 -19.75 -9.38
C TYR A 3 -42.47 -19.48 -10.00
N VAL A 4 -41.68 -20.53 -10.25
CA VAL A 4 -40.38 -20.44 -10.92
C VAL A 4 -40.60 -20.75 -12.39
N SER A 5 -40.28 -19.81 -13.29
CA SER A 5 -40.37 -20.05 -14.74
C SER A 5 -39.20 -20.91 -15.23
N PRO A 6 -39.36 -21.68 -16.32
CA PRO A 6 -38.39 -22.69 -16.77
C PRO A 6 -37.05 -22.14 -17.29
N SER A 7 -36.89 -20.82 -17.38
CA SER A 7 -35.71 -20.17 -17.98
C SER A 7 -34.74 -19.53 -16.98
N GLY A 8 -34.84 -19.85 -15.69
CA GLY A 8 -33.84 -19.45 -14.67
C GLY A 8 -33.68 -17.94 -14.44
N ARG A 9 -34.54 -17.10 -15.04
CA ARG A 9 -34.58 -15.65 -14.78
C ARG A 9 -35.62 -15.36 -13.71
N LEU A 10 -35.17 -14.74 -12.63
CA LEU A 10 -36.02 -14.12 -11.61
C LEU A 10 -36.77 -12.95 -12.27
N VAL A 11 -38.01 -13.17 -12.69
CA VAL A 11 -38.93 -12.11 -13.13
C VAL A 11 -39.79 -11.75 -11.92
N GLY A 12 -39.23 -10.91 -11.06
CA GLY A 12 -39.95 -10.24 -9.98
C GLY A 12 -39.75 -8.73 -10.08
N PRO A 13 -40.56 -7.91 -9.39
CA PRO A 13 -40.46 -6.44 -9.42
C PRO A 13 -39.07 -5.91 -9.02
N GLU A 14 -38.24 -6.72 -8.36
CA GLU A 14 -36.84 -6.41 -8.01
C GLU A 14 -35.91 -6.31 -9.23
N ALA A 15 -36.24 -6.95 -10.36
CA ALA A 15 -35.47 -6.83 -11.60
C ALA A 15 -35.68 -5.46 -12.29
N ALA A 16 -36.77 -4.76 -11.97
CA ALA A 16 -37.10 -3.46 -12.56
C ALA A 16 -36.43 -2.27 -11.84
N PHE A 17 -35.92 -2.45 -10.62
CA PHE A 17 -35.30 -1.36 -9.84
C PHE A 17 -33.81 -1.12 -10.20
N ASN A 18 -33.18 -1.99 -10.98
CA ASN A 18 -31.76 -1.86 -11.32
C ASN A 18 -31.46 -1.12 -12.62
N THR A 19 -32.48 -0.68 -13.37
CA THR A 19 -32.30 -0.07 -14.70
C THR A 19 -32.21 1.46 -14.71
N GLY A 20 -32.28 2.13 -13.56
CA GLY A 20 -32.40 3.61 -13.49
C GLY A 20 -31.24 4.37 -12.84
N MET A 21 -30.29 3.72 -12.18
CA MET A 21 -29.23 4.45 -11.46
C MET A 21 -28.20 5.02 -12.43
N SER A 22 -28.00 6.33 -12.37
CA SER A 22 -26.92 7.01 -13.08
C SER A 22 -25.56 6.46 -12.63
N ARG A 23 -24.55 6.50 -13.52
CA ARG A 23 -23.18 6.04 -13.21
C ARG A 23 -22.63 6.66 -11.92
N ARG A 24 -23.07 7.89 -11.58
CA ARG A 24 -22.69 8.62 -10.38
C ARG A 24 -23.31 8.03 -9.11
N GLU A 25 -24.57 7.62 -9.15
CA GLU A 25 -25.26 6.96 -8.03
C GLU A 25 -24.65 5.58 -7.75
N GLN A 26 -24.35 4.80 -8.80
CA GLN A 26 -23.66 3.51 -8.65
C GLN A 26 -22.26 3.66 -8.04
N LEU A 27 -21.54 4.75 -8.36
CA LEU A 27 -20.25 5.06 -7.74
C LEU A 27 -20.41 5.49 -6.28
N TRP A 28 -21.47 6.25 -5.97
CA TRP A 28 -21.77 6.70 -4.61
C TRP A 28 -22.15 5.56 -3.68
N ASP A 29 -22.97 4.62 -4.16
CA ASP A 29 -23.33 3.42 -3.40
C ASP A 29 -22.13 2.51 -3.17
N ARG A 30 -21.28 2.30 -4.19
CA ARG A 30 -20.01 1.58 -4.02
C ARG A 30 -19.06 2.29 -3.05
N ALA A 31 -19.02 3.62 -3.07
CA ALA A 31 -18.22 4.39 -2.12
C ALA A 31 -18.74 4.18 -0.69
N ARG A 32 -20.06 4.29 -0.48
CA ARG A 32 -20.71 3.99 0.82
C ARG A 32 -20.47 2.55 1.27
N GLU A 33 -20.59 1.58 0.39
CA GLU A 33 -20.31 0.17 0.68
C GLU A 33 -18.84 -0.07 1.01
N SER A 34 -17.90 0.63 0.36
CA SER A 34 -16.47 0.49 0.67
C SER A 34 -16.08 1.15 2.00
N VAL A 35 -16.78 2.22 2.38
CA VAL A 35 -16.70 2.86 3.71
C VAL A 35 -17.35 1.96 4.77
N ALA A 36 -18.51 1.36 4.48
CA ALA A 36 -19.20 0.44 5.38
C ALA A 36 -18.49 -0.92 5.52
N GLY A 37 -17.81 -1.38 4.47
CA GLY A 37 -17.03 -2.62 4.41
C GLY A 37 -15.60 -2.48 4.90
N GLY A 38 -15.24 -1.31 5.47
CA GLY A 38 -13.97 -1.07 6.16
C GLY A 38 -12.71 -0.98 5.30
N ARG A 39 -12.83 -1.12 3.97
CA ARG A 39 -11.70 -1.05 3.02
C ARG A 39 -11.10 0.35 2.94
N PHE A 40 -11.92 1.38 3.09
CA PHE A 40 -11.46 2.77 3.12
C PHE A 40 -10.45 3.01 4.26
N TRP A 41 -10.80 2.58 5.47
CA TRP A 41 -9.94 2.74 6.66
C TRP A 41 -8.64 1.96 6.53
N THR A 42 -8.71 0.74 5.98
CA THR A 42 -7.51 -0.05 5.68
C THR A 42 -6.59 0.67 4.69
N ALA A 43 -7.14 1.22 3.60
CA ALA A 43 -6.36 1.96 2.61
C ALA A 43 -5.75 3.24 3.21
N LEU A 44 -6.50 3.94 4.07
CA LEU A 44 -6.00 5.11 4.79
C LEU A 44 -4.82 4.76 5.71
N LEU A 45 -4.94 3.70 6.51
CA LEU A 45 -3.86 3.23 7.40
C LEU A 45 -2.60 2.83 6.62
N VAL A 46 -2.77 2.15 5.48
CA VAL A 46 -1.66 1.83 4.57
C VAL A 46 -0.96 3.10 4.07
N LEU A 47 -1.71 4.11 3.64
CA LEU A 47 -1.14 5.37 3.16
C LEU A 47 -0.42 6.11 4.28
N LEU A 48 -1.00 6.18 5.48
CA LEU A 48 -0.37 6.81 6.64
C LEU A 48 0.95 6.10 7.01
N LEU A 49 0.96 4.77 7.08
CA LEU A 49 2.18 3.99 7.32
C LEU A 49 3.24 4.24 6.24
N THR A 50 2.83 4.26 4.97
CA THR A 50 3.72 4.54 3.84
C THR A 50 4.37 5.92 3.98
N VAL A 51 3.58 6.94 4.30
CA VAL A 51 4.07 8.31 4.54
C VAL A 51 4.99 8.36 5.75
N THR A 52 4.65 7.68 6.85
CA THR A 52 5.51 7.63 8.05
C THR A 52 6.89 7.07 7.73
N VAL A 53 6.97 5.95 7.00
CA VAL A 53 8.26 5.33 6.62
C VAL A 53 9.04 6.24 5.67
N ALA A 54 8.38 6.82 4.66
CA ALA A 54 9.03 7.70 3.70
C ALA A 54 9.55 9.00 4.35
N ARG A 55 8.77 9.58 5.27
CA ARG A 55 9.16 10.77 6.04
C ARG A 55 10.29 10.47 7.03
N SER A 56 10.24 9.33 7.71
CA SER A 56 11.35 8.86 8.55
C SER A 56 12.65 8.77 7.75
N THR A 57 12.58 8.27 6.51
CA THR A 57 13.74 8.16 5.62
C THR A 57 14.21 9.52 5.09
N SER A 58 13.28 10.41 4.73
CA SER A 58 13.66 11.74 4.22
C SER A 58 14.27 12.61 5.32
N THR A 59 13.85 12.46 6.59
CA THR A 59 14.45 13.18 7.72
C THR A 59 15.93 12.86 7.92
N VAL A 60 16.39 11.66 7.54
CA VAL A 60 17.81 11.27 7.66
C VAL A 60 18.70 12.00 6.65
N GLN A 61 18.14 12.50 5.53
CA GLN A 61 18.90 13.22 4.50
C GLN A 61 20.11 12.44 3.98
N TRP A 62 19.90 11.15 3.66
CA TRP A 62 20.94 10.28 3.10
C TRP A 62 21.61 10.83 1.82
N VAL A 63 20.84 11.53 0.99
CA VAL A 63 21.26 12.13 -0.29
C VAL A 63 20.47 13.41 -0.53
N ASP A 64 21.06 14.37 -1.25
CA ASP A 64 20.38 15.59 -1.68
C ASP A 64 19.11 15.29 -2.51
N GLY A 65 18.04 16.04 -2.27
CA GLY A 65 16.78 15.88 -3.01
C GLY A 65 15.94 14.65 -2.62
N ILE A 66 16.26 14.00 -1.49
CA ILE A 66 15.59 12.79 -1.02
C ILE A 66 14.08 12.95 -0.80
N ASP A 67 13.55 14.16 -0.61
CA ASP A 67 12.12 14.38 -0.35
C ASP A 67 11.20 13.84 -1.46
N VAL A 68 11.72 13.64 -2.68
CA VAL A 68 10.99 13.02 -3.79
C VAL A 68 10.47 11.62 -3.44
N ILE A 69 11.15 10.90 -2.54
CA ILE A 69 10.80 9.52 -2.18
C ILE A 69 9.41 9.40 -1.54
N ILE A 70 8.92 10.47 -0.91
CA ILE A 70 7.58 10.51 -0.31
C ILE A 70 6.52 10.35 -1.40
N TYR A 71 6.68 11.08 -2.51
CA TYR A 71 5.77 10.98 -3.65
C TYR A 71 5.87 9.62 -4.34
N ILE A 72 7.09 9.06 -4.46
CA ILE A 72 7.30 7.73 -5.04
C ILE A 72 6.64 6.64 -4.20
N ALA A 73 6.78 6.69 -2.88
CA ALA A 73 6.16 5.72 -1.97
C ALA A 73 4.63 5.79 -2.05
N VAL A 74 4.07 7.00 -2.00
CA VAL A 74 2.61 7.23 -2.11
C VAL A 74 2.09 6.78 -3.48
N LEU A 75 2.80 7.10 -4.55
CA LEU A 75 2.43 6.67 -5.91
C LEU A 75 2.39 5.14 -6.02
N GLY A 76 3.42 4.46 -5.49
CA GLY A 76 3.45 2.99 -5.41
C GLY A 76 2.25 2.44 -4.62
N ALA A 77 1.97 2.99 -3.45
CA ALA A 77 0.86 2.56 -2.60
C ALA A 77 -0.52 2.79 -3.27
N VAL A 78 -0.73 3.94 -3.91
CA VAL A 78 -1.98 4.26 -4.59
C VAL A 78 -2.20 3.38 -5.82
N LEU A 79 -1.19 3.24 -6.67
CA LEU A 79 -1.30 2.45 -7.89
C LEU A 79 -1.52 0.97 -7.58
N LEU A 80 -0.69 0.38 -6.72
CA LEU A 80 -0.83 -1.03 -6.38
C LEU A 80 -1.98 -1.30 -5.42
N GLY A 81 -2.38 -0.32 -4.60
CA GLY A 81 -3.62 -0.39 -3.85
C GLY A 81 -4.85 -0.41 -4.76
N ALA A 82 -4.88 0.41 -5.81
CA ALA A 82 -5.95 0.39 -6.80
C ALA A 82 -5.98 -0.95 -7.57
N LEU A 83 -4.83 -1.47 -7.98
CA LEU A 83 -4.74 -2.79 -8.61
C LEU A 83 -5.16 -3.92 -7.67
N ALA A 84 -4.80 -3.86 -6.39
CA ALA A 84 -5.19 -4.84 -5.37
C ALA A 84 -6.72 -4.92 -5.21
N LEU A 85 -7.39 -3.77 -5.26
CA LEU A 85 -8.86 -3.67 -5.19
C LEU A 85 -9.56 -4.06 -6.50
N SER A 86 -8.82 -4.17 -7.60
CA SER A 86 -9.36 -4.55 -8.91
C SER A 86 -9.55 -6.06 -9.06
N ARG A 87 -10.21 -6.50 -10.15
CA ARG A 87 -10.39 -7.93 -10.47
C ARG A 87 -9.23 -8.54 -11.26
N ILE A 88 -8.08 -7.86 -11.32
CA ILE A 88 -6.91 -8.32 -12.08
C ILE A 88 -6.32 -9.58 -11.44
N ARG A 89 -5.73 -10.46 -12.26
CA ARG A 89 -5.02 -11.66 -11.80
C ARG A 89 -3.77 -11.23 -11.03
N GLU A 90 -3.53 -11.86 -9.90
CA GLU A 90 -2.44 -11.49 -8.99
C GLU A 90 -1.05 -11.36 -9.63
N PRO A 91 -0.56 -12.33 -10.44
CA PRO A 91 0.77 -12.20 -11.06
C PRO A 91 0.85 -11.02 -12.04
N ILE A 92 -0.28 -10.64 -12.66
CA ILE A 92 -0.32 -9.51 -13.58
C ILE A 92 -0.21 -8.20 -12.80
N GLY A 93 -0.97 -8.05 -11.70
CA GLY A 93 -0.91 -6.85 -10.87
C GLY A 93 0.47 -6.62 -10.24
N LEU A 94 1.08 -7.68 -9.70
CA LEU A 94 2.45 -7.63 -9.18
C LEU A 94 3.47 -7.38 -10.29
N GLY A 95 3.30 -8.01 -11.46
CA GLY A 95 4.15 -7.78 -12.63
C GLY A 95 4.13 -6.32 -13.09
N ILE A 96 2.96 -5.68 -13.12
CA ILE A 96 2.83 -4.24 -13.41
C ILE A 96 3.61 -3.42 -12.37
N GLY A 97 3.45 -3.70 -11.08
CA GLY A 97 4.17 -3.01 -10.02
C GLY A 97 5.70 -3.16 -10.12
N LEU A 98 6.16 -4.36 -10.49
CA LEU A 98 7.58 -4.65 -10.68
C LEU A 98 8.16 -3.91 -11.89
N VAL A 99 7.44 -3.85 -13.01
CA VAL A 99 7.88 -3.14 -14.23
C VAL A 99 7.88 -1.63 -14.02
N LEU A 100 6.90 -1.09 -13.27
CA LEU A 100 6.81 0.33 -13.00
C LEU A 100 7.83 0.81 -11.94
N ALA A 101 8.33 -0.07 -11.08
CA ALA A 101 9.30 0.27 -10.03
C ALA A 101 10.57 0.98 -10.57
N PRO A 102 11.33 0.43 -11.53
CA PRO A 102 12.50 1.11 -12.07
C PRO A 102 12.14 2.41 -12.79
N VAL A 103 10.99 2.47 -13.47
CA VAL A 103 10.53 3.69 -14.14
C VAL A 103 10.27 4.81 -13.13
N ALA A 104 9.54 4.53 -12.06
CA ALA A 104 9.27 5.48 -11.00
C ALA A 104 10.56 5.93 -10.30
N ALA A 105 11.49 5.00 -10.06
CA ALA A 105 12.78 5.30 -9.46
C ALA A 105 13.65 6.20 -10.35
N VAL A 106 13.71 5.95 -11.66
CA VAL A 106 14.39 6.84 -12.61
C VAL A 106 13.72 8.23 -12.61
N ILE A 107 12.39 8.31 -12.67
CA ILE A 107 11.67 9.59 -12.64
C ILE A 107 12.00 10.38 -11.37
N GLY A 108 12.01 9.71 -10.21
CA GLY A 108 12.32 10.34 -8.92
C GLY A 108 13.77 10.81 -8.82
N ALA A 109 14.73 10.00 -9.27
CA ALA A 109 16.15 10.32 -9.21
C ALA A 109 16.63 11.21 -10.37
N TRP A 110 15.81 11.40 -11.42
CA TRP A 110 16.21 12.10 -12.65
C TRP A 110 16.79 13.49 -12.41
N PRO A 111 16.22 14.36 -11.55
CA PRO A 111 16.79 15.68 -11.32
C PRO A 111 18.25 15.64 -10.86
N LEU A 112 18.59 14.67 -9.99
CA LEU A 112 19.95 14.51 -9.49
C LEU A 112 20.85 13.82 -10.52
N ILE A 113 20.34 12.81 -11.23
CA ILE A 113 21.07 12.16 -12.33
C ILE A 113 21.45 13.18 -13.40
N HIS A 114 20.49 13.98 -13.87
CA HIS A 114 20.72 14.95 -14.94
C HIS A 114 21.64 16.09 -14.50
N ALA A 115 21.59 16.50 -13.23
CA ALA A 115 22.50 17.52 -12.69
C ALA A 115 23.95 17.03 -12.63
N ARG A 116 24.18 15.75 -12.31
CA ARG A 116 25.54 15.17 -12.19
C ARG A 116 26.07 14.61 -13.50
N HIS A 117 25.19 14.14 -14.37
CA HIS A 117 25.50 13.52 -15.67
C HIS A 117 24.66 14.19 -16.77
N PRO A 118 24.97 15.45 -17.14
CA PRO A 118 24.16 16.20 -18.11
C PRO A 118 24.15 15.58 -19.51
N THR A 119 25.14 14.73 -19.82
CA THR A 119 25.24 13.97 -21.07
C THR A 119 24.34 12.74 -21.10
N ASP A 120 23.87 12.27 -19.95
CA ASP A 120 22.94 11.14 -19.88
C ASP A 120 21.56 11.58 -20.37
N SER A 121 20.96 10.78 -21.25
CA SER A 121 19.62 11.03 -21.80
C SER A 121 18.66 9.92 -21.39
N VAL A 122 17.40 10.28 -21.14
CA VAL A 122 16.34 9.29 -20.87
C VAL A 122 16.10 8.47 -22.14
N GLY A 123 16.48 7.20 -22.11
CA GLY A 123 16.31 6.29 -23.24
C GLY A 123 16.91 4.91 -22.95
N PRO A 124 16.81 3.95 -23.88
CA PRO A 124 17.41 2.62 -23.74
C PRO A 124 18.93 2.66 -23.48
N GLN A 125 19.61 3.69 -23.98
CA GLN A 125 21.06 3.90 -23.79
C GLN A 125 21.42 4.13 -22.32
N LEU A 126 20.52 4.74 -21.54
CA LEU A 126 20.73 4.99 -20.12
C LEU A 126 21.02 3.69 -19.35
N VAL A 127 20.33 2.61 -19.71
CA VAL A 127 20.53 1.29 -19.09
C VAL A 127 21.95 0.80 -19.35
N GLY A 128 22.46 0.95 -20.58
CA GLY A 128 23.83 0.54 -20.93
C GLY A 128 24.88 1.33 -20.17
N VAL A 129 24.73 2.67 -20.13
CA VAL A 129 25.67 3.56 -19.42
C VAL A 129 25.70 3.26 -17.93
N TRP A 130 24.54 3.11 -17.30
CA TRP A 130 24.47 2.81 -15.87
C TRP A 130 24.90 1.38 -15.56
N TRP A 131 24.69 0.43 -16.47
CA TRP A 131 25.24 -0.91 -16.33
C TRP A 131 26.77 -0.91 -16.33
N GLU A 132 27.38 -0.14 -17.22
CA GLU A 132 28.84 0.05 -17.25
C GLU A 132 29.34 0.64 -15.93
N ARG A 133 28.71 1.72 -15.44
CA ARG A 133 29.03 2.36 -14.15
C ARG A 133 28.87 1.44 -12.94
N VAL A 134 27.92 0.50 -12.99
CA VAL A 134 27.76 -0.51 -11.94
C VAL A 134 28.85 -1.57 -12.05
N SER A 135 29.22 -1.97 -13.26
CA SER A 135 30.24 -3.00 -13.49
C SER A 135 31.67 -2.54 -13.19
N ASP A 136 31.97 -1.26 -13.42
CA ASP A 136 33.27 -0.66 -13.12
C ASP A 136 33.38 -0.13 -11.67
N GLY A 137 32.26 -0.14 -10.93
CA GLY A 137 32.14 0.27 -9.54
C GLY A 137 31.99 1.78 -9.32
N SER A 138 32.01 2.60 -10.38
CA SER A 138 31.86 4.07 -10.28
C SER A 138 30.49 4.49 -9.71
N ALA A 139 29.45 3.69 -9.93
CA ALA A 139 28.11 3.93 -9.40
C ALA A 139 28.06 3.94 -7.86
N ALA A 140 28.96 3.21 -7.18
CA ALA A 140 28.99 3.16 -5.72
C ALA A 140 29.45 4.48 -5.08
N LEU A 141 30.10 5.36 -5.84
CA LEU A 141 30.51 6.69 -5.36
C LEU A 141 29.52 7.79 -5.77
N ASP A 142 28.42 7.41 -6.43
CA ASP A 142 27.48 8.34 -7.03
C ASP A 142 26.22 8.53 -6.17
N PRO A 143 25.97 9.73 -5.60
CA PRO A 143 24.76 10.02 -4.84
C PRO A 143 23.47 9.79 -5.64
N SER A 144 23.48 10.02 -6.96
CA SER A 144 22.30 9.83 -7.80
C SER A 144 21.89 8.36 -7.93
N PHE A 145 22.85 7.45 -7.86
CA PHE A 145 22.60 6.01 -7.81
C PHE A 145 21.94 5.61 -6.49
N TYR A 146 22.42 6.13 -5.36
CA TYR A 146 21.80 5.91 -4.06
C TYR A 146 20.35 6.44 -4.02
N LEU A 147 20.10 7.63 -4.56
CA LEU A 147 18.74 8.16 -4.66
C LEU A 147 17.82 7.27 -5.51
N PHE A 148 18.33 6.74 -6.62
CA PHE A 148 17.60 5.74 -7.43
C PHE A 148 17.24 4.50 -6.61
N LEU A 149 18.20 3.93 -5.85
CA LEU A 149 17.96 2.76 -5.00
C LEU A 149 16.95 3.05 -3.89
N ILE A 150 17.02 4.22 -3.25
CA ILE A 150 16.07 4.62 -2.21
C ILE A 150 14.68 4.83 -2.81
N CYS A 151 14.56 5.44 -4.00
CA CYS A 151 13.28 5.57 -4.69
C CYS A 151 12.68 4.19 -5.02
N LEU A 152 13.50 3.23 -5.45
CA LEU A 152 13.08 1.87 -5.74
C LEU A 152 12.61 1.14 -4.46
N LEU A 153 13.35 1.28 -3.36
CA LEU A 153 12.96 0.74 -2.05
C LEU A 153 11.63 1.34 -1.57
N MET A 154 11.46 2.65 -1.71
CA MET A 154 10.26 3.37 -1.26
C MET A 154 9.04 3.05 -2.11
N TRP A 155 9.22 2.88 -3.42
CA TRP A 155 8.19 2.31 -4.29
C TRP A 155 7.76 0.93 -3.79
N ILE A 156 8.72 0.01 -3.63
CA ILE A 156 8.45 -1.36 -3.15
C ILE A 156 7.73 -1.32 -1.80
N THR A 157 8.15 -0.44 -0.89
CA THR A 157 7.55 -0.32 0.44
C THR A 157 6.08 0.04 0.37
N GLY A 158 5.70 1.11 -0.34
CA GLY A 158 4.31 1.51 -0.49
C GLY A 158 3.49 0.50 -1.29
N ALA A 159 4.03 0.04 -2.42
CA ALA A 159 3.42 -0.94 -3.31
C ALA A 159 3.12 -2.28 -2.63
N TRP A 160 4.12 -2.85 -1.95
CA TRP A 160 4.03 -4.14 -1.28
C TRP A 160 3.09 -4.08 -0.09
N LEU A 161 3.19 -3.04 0.74
CA LEU A 161 2.28 -2.85 1.87
C LEU A 161 0.84 -2.77 1.39
N ALA A 162 0.56 -1.95 0.36
CA ALA A 162 -0.78 -1.83 -0.20
C ALA A 162 -1.30 -3.16 -0.76
N TRP A 163 -0.47 -3.90 -1.49
CA TRP A 163 -0.87 -5.18 -2.06
C TRP A 163 -1.17 -6.23 -0.98
N CYS A 164 -0.25 -6.45 -0.04
CA CYS A 164 -0.41 -7.45 1.00
C CYS A 164 -1.59 -7.16 1.92
N VAL A 165 -1.81 -5.89 2.26
CA VAL A 165 -2.89 -5.50 3.15
C VAL A 165 -4.25 -5.52 2.44
N LEU A 166 -4.35 -4.96 1.23
CA LEU A 166 -5.65 -4.80 0.56
C LEU A 166 -6.09 -6.04 -0.22
N ARG A 167 -5.15 -6.81 -0.78
CA ARG A 167 -5.46 -8.02 -1.56
C ARG A 167 -5.44 -9.28 -0.71
N TRP A 168 -4.34 -9.48 0.03
CA TRP A 168 -4.12 -10.71 0.78
C TRP A 168 -4.60 -10.63 2.23
N SER A 169 -4.96 -9.45 2.72
CA SER A 169 -5.33 -9.21 4.13
C SER A 169 -4.26 -9.69 5.12
N LYS A 170 -2.98 -9.58 4.73
CA LYS A 170 -1.81 -10.01 5.52
C LYS A 170 -0.93 -8.81 5.89
N PRO A 171 -1.32 -8.01 6.89
CA PRO A 171 -0.62 -6.78 7.26
C PRO A 171 0.83 -6.99 7.70
N MET A 172 1.12 -8.05 8.48
CA MET A 172 2.49 -8.35 8.92
C MET A 172 3.45 -8.61 7.75
N LEU A 173 2.99 -9.29 6.70
CA LEU A 173 3.79 -9.52 5.49
C LEU A 173 4.06 -8.22 4.73
N GLY A 174 3.06 -7.34 4.67
CA GLY A 174 3.17 -6.04 3.99
C GLY A 174 4.15 -5.08 4.67
N LEU A 175 4.30 -5.18 5.99
CA LEU A 175 5.17 -4.31 6.77
C LEU A 175 6.66 -4.61 6.62
N ILE A 176 7.05 -5.81 6.17
CA ILE A 176 8.46 -6.25 6.18
C ILE A 176 9.41 -5.24 5.53
N PRO A 177 9.19 -4.76 4.28
CA PRO A 177 10.14 -3.84 3.65
C PRO A 177 10.18 -2.48 4.35
N GLY A 178 9.01 -1.95 4.72
CA GLY A 178 8.91 -0.65 5.39
C GLY A 178 9.47 -0.65 6.81
N ALA A 179 9.27 -1.74 7.55
CA ALA A 179 9.83 -1.95 8.87
C ALA A 179 11.36 -2.09 8.81
N ALA A 180 11.89 -2.79 7.81
CA ALA A 180 13.34 -2.87 7.60
C ALA A 180 13.94 -1.49 7.32
N ALA A 181 13.37 -0.74 6.37
CA ALA A 181 13.83 0.62 6.07
C ALA A 181 13.74 1.56 7.29
N PHE A 182 12.62 1.50 8.02
CA PHE A 182 12.41 2.27 9.25
C PHE A 182 13.42 1.90 10.33
N ALA A 183 13.66 0.60 10.56
CA ALA A 183 14.64 0.13 11.54
C ALA A 183 16.05 0.60 11.19
N THR A 184 16.43 0.59 9.90
CA THR A 184 17.71 1.15 9.44
C THR A 184 17.84 2.62 9.84
N ASN A 185 16.81 3.44 9.62
CA ASN A 185 16.85 4.85 10.02
C ASN A 185 16.94 5.01 11.54
N LEU A 186 16.13 4.28 12.30
CA LEU A 186 16.07 4.35 13.76
C LEU A 186 17.40 3.96 14.41
N LEU A 187 18.04 2.90 13.91
CA LEU A 187 19.30 2.40 14.47
C LEU A 187 20.49 3.31 14.17
N ASN A 188 20.46 4.04 13.06
CA ASN A 188 21.57 4.90 12.67
C ASN A 188 21.36 6.37 13.10
N TRP A 189 20.12 6.88 13.19
CA TRP A 189 19.79 8.26 13.61
C TRP A 189 18.65 8.30 14.63
N PRO A 190 18.88 7.95 15.90
CA PRO A 190 17.79 7.82 16.87
C PRO A 190 17.13 9.14 17.31
N GLN A 191 17.85 10.26 17.26
CA GLN A 191 17.41 11.51 17.91
C GLN A 191 16.16 12.15 17.27
N ASP A 192 16.01 12.03 15.94
CA ASP A 192 14.91 12.65 15.19
C ASP A 192 13.79 11.66 14.81
N GLN A 193 13.81 10.45 15.37
CA GLN A 193 12.91 9.37 14.96
C GLN A 193 11.76 9.13 15.94
N ASN A 194 11.77 9.72 17.14
CA ASN A 194 10.78 9.47 18.19
C ASN A 194 9.32 9.63 17.72
N GLY A 195 9.02 10.70 16.97
CA GLY A 195 7.68 10.93 16.42
C GLY A 195 7.26 9.89 15.39
N TYR A 196 8.20 9.45 14.54
CA TYR A 196 7.96 8.41 13.55
C TYR A 196 7.84 7.02 14.18
N THR A 197 8.60 6.72 15.24
CA THR A 197 8.48 5.48 16.02
C THR A 197 7.10 5.38 16.64
N LEU A 198 6.63 6.44 17.30
CA LEU A 198 5.29 6.47 17.87
C LEU A 198 4.22 6.28 16.79
N ALA A 199 4.31 7.03 15.68
CA ALA A 199 3.39 6.90 14.58
C ALA A 199 3.40 5.48 13.99
N MET A 200 4.57 4.88 13.78
CA MET A 200 4.73 3.53 13.25
C MET A 200 4.06 2.50 14.16
N LEU A 201 4.28 2.57 15.48
CA LEU A 201 3.68 1.67 16.46
C LEU A 201 2.16 1.82 16.50
N VAL A 202 1.65 3.04 16.64
CA VAL A 202 0.21 3.32 16.73
C VAL A 202 -0.51 2.92 15.45
N LEU A 203 0.03 3.26 14.28
CA LEU A 203 -0.59 2.93 13.00
C LEU A 203 -0.53 1.43 12.70
N THR A 204 0.56 0.76 13.07
CA THR A 204 0.70 -0.69 12.93
C THR A 204 -0.30 -1.41 13.82
N LEU A 205 -0.40 -1.02 15.09
CA LEU A 205 -1.39 -1.56 16.02
C LEU A 205 -2.81 -1.32 15.50
N ALA A 206 -3.12 -0.10 15.07
CA ALA A 206 -4.42 0.24 14.50
C ALA A 206 -4.75 -0.62 13.28
N LEU A 207 -3.79 -0.83 12.38
CA LEU A 207 -3.96 -1.68 11.20
C LEU A 207 -4.24 -3.14 11.57
N LEU A 208 -3.49 -3.68 12.53
CA LEU A 208 -3.61 -5.07 12.95
C LEU A 208 -4.93 -5.30 13.68
N LEU A 209 -5.30 -4.41 14.61
CA LEU A 209 -6.56 -4.45 15.32
C LEU A 209 -7.75 -4.31 14.37
N TRP A 210 -7.67 -3.39 13.41
CA TRP A 210 -8.70 -3.20 12.39
C TRP A 210 -8.87 -4.43 11.49
N THR A 211 -7.76 -5.04 11.08
CA THR A 211 -7.77 -6.25 10.24
C THR A 211 -8.36 -7.43 11.01
N ASN A 212 -8.01 -7.60 12.29
CA ASN A 212 -8.59 -8.63 13.15
C ASN A 212 -10.08 -8.43 13.36
N TYR A 213 -10.51 -7.21 13.69
CA TYR A 213 -11.91 -6.87 13.89
C TYR A 213 -12.77 -7.14 12.65
N THR A 214 -12.31 -6.69 11.47
CA THR A 214 -13.03 -6.92 10.20
C THR A 214 -13.06 -8.41 9.83
N GLY A 215 -11.99 -9.15 10.10
CA GLY A 215 -11.95 -10.62 9.96
C GLY A 215 -12.96 -11.34 10.85
N SER A 216 -13.04 -10.95 12.13
CA SER A 216 -13.99 -11.52 13.09
C SER A 216 -15.45 -11.27 12.69
N ILE A 217 -15.77 -10.05 12.24
CA ILE A 217 -17.12 -9.75 11.72
C ILE A 217 -17.45 -10.59 10.49
N ALA A 218 -16.51 -10.71 9.54
CA ALA A 218 -16.72 -11.51 8.34
C ALA A 218 -16.95 -12.99 8.69
N ASN A 219 -16.22 -13.53 9.66
CA ASN A 219 -16.40 -14.90 10.16
C ASN A 219 -17.76 -15.09 10.84
N ALA A 220 -18.16 -14.17 11.73
CA ALA A 220 -19.45 -14.22 12.41
C ALA A 220 -20.63 -14.14 11.43
N SER A 221 -20.55 -13.28 10.40
CA SER A 221 -21.60 -13.19 9.38
C SER A 221 -21.69 -14.48 8.56
N ARG A 222 -20.55 -15.11 8.21
CA ARG A 222 -20.51 -16.41 7.51
C ARG A 222 -21.09 -17.53 8.36
N ALA A 223 -20.94 -17.45 9.68
CA ALA A 223 -21.52 -18.39 10.63
C ALA A 223 -23.00 -18.10 10.97
N ASN A 224 -23.63 -17.08 10.36
CA ASN A 224 -24.99 -16.62 10.67
C ASN A 224 -25.24 -16.30 12.16
N VAL A 225 -24.19 -15.94 12.90
CA VAL A 225 -24.32 -15.59 14.32
C VAL A 225 -24.75 -14.13 14.44
N LYS A 226 -25.87 -13.88 15.12
CA LYS A 226 -26.38 -12.53 15.36
C LYS A 226 -25.52 -11.86 16.43
N LEU A 227 -24.68 -10.91 16.02
CA LEU A 227 -23.82 -10.17 16.94
C LEU A 227 -24.65 -9.17 17.74
N THR A 228 -24.79 -9.41 19.05
CA THR A 228 -25.26 -8.41 20.02
C THR A 228 -24.17 -7.35 20.24
N GLY A 229 -24.54 -6.19 20.80
CA GLY A 229 -23.61 -5.05 21.01
C GLY A 229 -22.36 -5.45 21.81
N ASP A 230 -22.54 -6.27 22.84
CA ASP A 230 -21.46 -6.75 23.72
C ASP A 230 -20.45 -7.63 22.98
N ALA A 231 -20.90 -8.47 22.05
CA ALA A 231 -20.01 -9.34 21.27
C ALA A 231 -19.04 -8.55 20.36
N ARG A 232 -19.42 -7.34 19.93
CA ARG A 232 -18.52 -6.48 19.13
C ARG A 232 -17.41 -5.87 19.98
N TRP A 233 -17.68 -5.61 21.25
CA TRP A 233 -16.71 -5.12 22.22
C TRP A 233 -15.70 -6.21 22.60
N ASP A 234 -16.17 -7.44 22.83
CA ASP A 234 -15.32 -8.60 23.14
C ASP A 234 -14.30 -8.89 22.03
N PHE A 235 -14.68 -8.73 20.75
CA PHE A 235 -13.72 -8.87 19.63
C PHE A 235 -12.65 -7.79 19.61
N TRP A 236 -12.99 -6.59 20.08
CA TRP A 236 -12.03 -5.49 20.19
C TRP A 236 -11.04 -5.76 21.34
N GLU A 237 -11.55 -6.19 22.49
CA GLU A 237 -10.73 -6.51 23.67
C GLU A 237 -9.82 -7.71 23.42
N SER A 238 -10.37 -8.81 22.91
CA SER A 238 -9.59 -10.00 22.54
C SER A 238 -8.57 -9.72 21.43
N GLY A 239 -8.92 -8.86 20.47
CA GLY A 239 -7.99 -8.40 19.44
C GLY A 239 -6.82 -7.63 20.04
N LEU A 240 -7.06 -6.76 21.02
CA LEU A 240 -6.02 -5.97 21.68
C LEU A 240 -5.11 -6.86 22.55
N VAL A 241 -5.68 -7.84 23.26
CA VAL A 241 -4.93 -8.84 24.06
C VAL A 241 -4.09 -9.75 23.17
N ALA A 242 -4.64 -10.25 22.06
CA ALA A 242 -3.89 -11.09 21.11
C ALA A 242 -2.72 -10.32 20.48
N MET A 243 -2.90 -9.02 20.25
CA MET A 243 -1.85 -8.14 19.74
C MET A 243 -0.79 -7.80 20.77
N ALA A 244 -1.12 -7.75 22.06
CA ALA A 244 -0.16 -7.55 23.14
C ALA A 244 0.67 -8.81 23.47
N ALA A 245 0.22 -9.99 23.03
CA ALA A 245 0.89 -11.27 23.23
C ALA A 245 1.85 -11.67 22.08
N LEU A 246 1.86 -10.89 20.99
CA LEU A 246 2.78 -11.03 19.84
C LEU A 246 4.03 -10.17 20.04
#